data_AF-A0A410MJ74-F1
#
_entry.id   AF-A0A410MJ74-F1
#
_cell.length_a   1.000
_cell.length_b   1.000
_cell.length_c   1.000
_cell.angle_alpha   90.00
_cell.angle_beta   90.00
_cell.angle_gamma   90.00
#
_symmetry.space_group_name_H-M   'P 1'
#
loop_
_entity.id
_entity.type
_entity.pdbx_description
1 polymer ?
#
loop_
_entity_poly.entity_id
_entity_poly.type
_entity_poly.pdbx_seq_one_letter_code
_entity_poly.pdbx_strand_id
1 'polypeptide(L)'
;MRDKQTIRKEILSEIKRHKNEVTTVRHWNEYAELHDLPKSVTIVYYFGSWNDFKKALGVKGIKNVRYNKETLLEIAQAHSDKFTSKREWDEYARHKGLPTSPTYISFFKKWNEIKEYLHIEKTTTTKKGYSKDDIVTILKQHGKNLINRQQWDLYAKEKNLPTYKTLRKHLGWNEIRRHAGLPERFKYNKETLLNHASCHYKTFTSSTMKEWDEYAKSNNLPSSGAYYRAFGTWKKAKVECIKQKNETPEV
;
A
#
# COMPACT_ATOMS: atom_id res chain seq x y z
N MET A 1 36.41 25.67 43.53
CA MET A 1 35.65 24.84 42.57
C MET A 1 36.21 23.42 42.63
N ARG A 2 35.37 22.39 42.79
CA ARG A 2 35.83 20.99 42.71
C ARG A 2 36.32 20.69 41.29
N ASP A 3 37.43 19.99 41.15
CA ASP A 3 38.01 19.66 39.85
C ASP A 3 37.19 18.55 39.14
N LYS A 4 37.16 18.59 37.80
CA LYS A 4 36.39 17.67 36.95
C LYS A 4 36.76 16.20 37.15
N GLN A 5 38.02 15.92 37.49
CA GLN A 5 38.55 14.58 37.74
C GLN A 5 38.05 14.00 39.07
N THR A 6 37.90 14.83 40.09
CA THR A 6 37.32 14.43 41.39
C THR A 6 35.87 13.95 41.21
N ILE A 7 35.04 14.73 40.51
CA ILE A 7 33.63 14.40 40.26
C ILE A 7 33.49 13.12 39.41
N ARG A 8 34.38 12.92 38.42
CA ARG A 8 34.41 11.66 37.64
C ARG A 8 34.61 10.43 38.53
N LYS A 9 35.47 10.50 39.54
CA LYS A 9 35.73 9.37 40.45
C LYS A 9 34.52 9.08 41.33
N GLU A 10 33.84 10.13 41.82
CA GLU A 10 32.60 10.00 42.61
C GLU A 10 31.52 9.28 41.80
N ILE A 11 31.23 9.76 40.58
CA ILE A 11 30.23 9.15 39.67
C ILE A 11 30.57 7.66 39.40
N LEU A 12 31.84 7.34 39.14
CA LEU A 12 32.25 5.95 38.92
C LEU A 12 32.09 5.08 40.16
N SER A 13 32.37 5.61 41.35
CA SER A 13 32.22 4.85 42.61
C SER A 13 30.77 4.54 42.94
N GLU A 14 29.88 5.49 42.70
CA GLU A 14 28.45 5.40 42.96
C GLU A 14 27.78 4.39 42.00
N ILE A 15 28.08 4.51 40.71
CA ILE A 15 27.49 3.67 39.67
C ILE A 15 28.13 2.27 39.61
N LYS A 16 29.28 2.04 40.27
CA LYS A 16 30.00 0.75 40.23
C LYS A 16 29.12 -0.44 40.62
N ARG A 17 28.20 -0.27 41.58
CA ARG A 17 27.27 -1.32 42.04
C ARG A 17 26.11 -1.57 41.07
N HIS A 18 25.80 -0.59 40.23
CA HIS A 18 24.72 -0.61 39.24
C HIS A 18 25.22 -0.88 37.82
N LYS A 19 26.46 -1.38 37.69
CA LYS A 19 27.14 -1.59 36.41
C LYS A 19 26.32 -2.41 35.41
N ASN A 20 25.53 -3.37 35.89
CA ASN A 20 24.70 -4.24 35.05
C ASN A 20 23.52 -3.50 34.38
N GLU A 21 23.09 -2.39 34.96
CA GLU A 21 21.99 -1.56 34.47
C GLU A 21 22.46 -0.50 33.46
N VAL A 22 23.77 -0.35 33.28
CA VAL A 22 24.38 0.60 32.33
C VAL A 22 24.30 0.04 30.90
N THR A 23 23.08 0.01 30.34
CA THR A 23 22.78 -0.52 29.00
C THR A 23 22.60 0.59 27.96
N THR A 24 21.37 1.04 27.71
CA THR A 24 21.05 2.16 26.82
C THR A 24 20.86 3.44 27.63
N VAL A 25 20.99 4.60 26.97
CA VAL A 25 20.76 5.91 27.62
C VAL A 25 19.35 6.00 28.21
N ARG A 26 18.35 5.48 27.48
CA ARG A 26 16.95 5.50 27.92
C ARG A 26 16.74 4.63 29.16
N HIS A 27 17.13 3.36 29.11
CA HIS A 27 17.04 2.43 30.25
C HIS A 27 17.76 2.97 31.47
N TRP A 28 18.97 3.51 31.28
CA TRP A 28 19.72 4.10 32.38
C TRP A 28 19.01 5.28 33.02
N ASN A 29 18.41 6.19 32.24
CA ASN A 29 17.72 7.34 32.81
C ASN A 29 16.48 6.95 33.62
N GLU A 30 15.72 5.97 33.14
CA GLU A 30 14.58 5.41 33.85
C GLU A 30 15.03 4.74 35.17
N TYR A 31 16.11 3.96 35.13
CA TYR A 31 16.70 3.33 36.32
C TYR A 31 17.28 4.36 37.31
N ALA A 32 18.04 5.33 36.82
CA ALA A 32 18.71 6.33 37.64
C ALA A 32 17.72 7.21 38.40
N GLU A 33 16.56 7.49 37.81
CA GLU A 33 15.48 8.23 38.47
C GLU A 33 14.87 7.47 39.65
N LEU A 34 14.78 6.14 39.56
CA LEU A 34 14.27 5.29 40.65
C LEU A 34 15.28 5.09 41.79
N HIS A 35 16.57 5.25 41.50
CA HIS A 35 17.67 4.96 42.42
C HIS A 35 18.46 6.21 42.86
N ASP A 36 17.96 7.40 42.55
CA ASP A 36 18.59 8.70 42.83
C ASP A 36 20.05 8.80 42.33
N LEU A 37 20.30 8.26 41.14
CA LEU A 37 21.63 8.22 40.52
C LEU A 37 21.78 9.35 39.47
N PRO A 38 23.03 9.71 39.11
CA PRO A 38 23.28 10.68 38.05
C PRO A 38 22.64 10.28 36.70
N LYS A 39 21.80 11.15 36.14
CA LYS A 39 21.22 10.96 34.79
C LYS A 39 22.32 11.00 33.71
N SER A 40 22.01 10.43 32.55
CA SER A 40 22.94 10.34 31.43
C SER A 40 23.50 11.68 30.98
N VAL A 41 22.73 12.77 31.11
CA VAL A 41 23.18 14.13 30.74
C VAL A 41 24.34 14.59 31.63
N THR A 42 24.22 14.39 32.94
CA THR A 42 25.29 14.69 33.91
C THR A 42 26.51 13.85 33.62
N ILE A 43 26.32 12.55 33.37
CA ILE A 43 27.41 11.63 33.02
C ILE A 43 28.12 12.08 31.73
N VAL A 44 27.38 12.40 30.66
CA VAL A 44 27.95 12.86 29.39
C VAL A 44 28.70 14.18 29.54
N TYR A 45 28.23 15.11 30.39
CA TYR A 45 28.93 16.37 30.65
C TYR A 45 30.35 16.15 31.23
N TYR A 46 30.49 15.20 32.17
CA TYR A 46 31.77 14.90 32.79
C TYR A 46 32.65 13.99 31.93
N PHE A 47 32.07 13.00 31.24
CA PHE A 47 32.82 11.97 30.50
C PHE A 47 32.95 12.22 29.00
N GLY A 48 32.25 13.22 28.45
CA GLY A 48 32.25 13.57 27.03
C GLY A 48 31.23 12.77 26.22
N SER A 49 31.18 11.46 26.40
CA SER A 49 30.18 10.59 25.75
C SER A 49 29.74 9.43 26.64
N TRP A 50 28.58 8.85 26.31
CA TRP A 50 28.06 7.66 26.98
C TRP A 50 29.00 6.45 26.83
N ASN A 51 29.69 6.36 25.70
CA ASN A 51 30.65 5.28 25.44
C ASN A 51 31.95 5.47 26.22
N ASP A 52 32.43 6.71 26.39
CA ASP A 52 33.61 7.01 27.21
C ASP A 52 33.34 6.72 28.68
N PHE A 53 32.14 7.03 29.16
CA PHE A 53 31.69 6.62 30.49
C PHE A 53 31.69 5.10 30.67
N LYS A 54 31.07 4.35 29.75
CA LYS A 54 31.08 2.88 29.79
C LYS A 54 32.49 2.32 29.80
N LYS A 55 33.38 2.88 28.98
CA LYS A 55 34.80 2.50 28.93
C LYS A 55 35.48 2.76 30.28
N ALA A 56 35.25 3.91 30.89
CA ALA A 56 35.80 4.25 32.22
C ALA A 56 35.24 3.35 33.34
N LEU A 57 33.99 2.91 33.24
CA LEU A 57 33.35 1.97 34.16
C LEU A 57 33.75 0.49 33.89
N GLY A 58 34.54 0.25 32.84
CA GLY A 58 34.90 -1.09 32.39
C GLY A 58 33.69 -1.91 31.92
N VAL A 59 32.61 -1.25 31.52
CA VAL A 59 31.51 -1.87 30.78
C VAL A 59 32.01 -2.00 29.36
N LYS A 60 32.18 -3.25 28.89
CA LYS A 60 32.52 -3.50 27.48
C LYS A 60 31.40 -2.87 26.65
N GLY A 61 31.70 -1.77 25.95
CA GLY A 61 30.79 -1.18 24.99
C GLY A 61 30.33 -2.26 24.01
N ILE A 62 29.13 -2.10 23.45
CA ILE A 62 28.71 -2.90 22.30
C ILE A 62 29.81 -2.69 21.27
N LYS A 63 30.61 -3.73 21.00
CA LYS A 63 31.66 -3.66 20.00
C LYS A 63 31.00 -3.13 18.73
N ASN A 64 31.57 -2.09 18.12
CA ASN A 64 31.32 -1.84 16.71
C ASN A 64 31.90 -3.04 15.96
N VAL A 65 31.16 -4.16 15.96
CA VAL A 65 31.52 -5.35 15.21
C VAL A 65 31.40 -4.94 13.76
N ARG A 66 32.55 -4.75 13.13
CA ARG A 66 32.62 -4.44 11.71
C ARG A 66 32.29 -5.73 10.99
N TYR A 67 31.01 -5.95 10.73
CA TYR A 67 30.55 -7.09 9.95
C TYR A 67 31.08 -6.96 8.51
N ASN A 68 31.51 -8.08 7.96
CA ASN A 68 31.75 -8.26 6.53
C ASN A 68 30.70 -9.25 5.98
N LYS A 69 30.68 -9.48 4.66
CA LYS A 69 29.67 -10.36 4.05
C LYS A 69 29.79 -11.79 4.56
N GLU A 70 31.01 -12.26 4.75
CA GLU A 70 31.35 -13.62 5.14
C GLU A 70 30.84 -13.92 6.56
N THR A 71 31.17 -13.05 7.53
CA THR A 71 30.70 -13.16 8.92
C THR A 71 29.19 -13.12 9.04
N LEU A 72 28.51 -12.33 8.20
CA LEU A 72 27.04 -12.30 8.18
C LEU A 72 26.45 -13.62 7.67
N LEU A 73 27.05 -14.21 6.62
CA LEU A 73 26.63 -15.51 6.11
C LEU A 73 26.87 -16.62 7.13
N GLU A 74 28.02 -16.64 7.80
CA GLU A 74 28.31 -17.61 8.86
C GLU A 74 27.28 -17.54 9.99
N ILE A 75 26.95 -16.33 10.48
CA ILE A 75 25.92 -16.12 11.51
C ILE A 75 24.56 -16.60 11.01
N ALA A 76 24.19 -16.27 9.77
CA ALA A 76 22.91 -16.66 9.22
C ALA A 76 22.81 -18.18 8.98
N GLN A 77 23.92 -18.83 8.64
CA GLN A 77 24.00 -20.27 8.45
C GLN A 77 23.92 -21.02 9.79
N ALA A 78 24.61 -20.53 10.81
CA ALA A 78 24.58 -21.07 12.18
C ALA A 78 23.18 -20.98 12.83
N HIS A 79 22.35 -20.03 12.38
CA HIS A 79 20.99 -19.80 12.87
C HIS A 79 19.95 -19.90 11.75
N SER A 80 20.19 -20.78 10.78
CA SER A 80 19.36 -20.95 9.58
C SER A 80 17.92 -21.35 9.91
N ASP A 81 17.71 -22.08 11.00
CA ASP A 81 16.39 -22.49 11.52
C ASP A 81 15.50 -21.29 11.90
N LYS A 82 16.10 -20.17 12.32
CA LYS A 82 15.41 -18.91 12.65
C LYS A 82 15.51 -17.87 11.52
N PHE A 83 16.22 -18.18 10.44
CA PHE A 83 16.45 -17.26 9.32
C PHE A 83 15.29 -17.31 8.28
N THR A 84 14.06 -17.15 8.77
CA THR A 84 12.81 -17.26 8.01
C THR A 84 12.34 -15.88 7.51
N SER A 85 11.40 -15.23 8.19
CA SER A 85 10.94 -13.88 7.85
C SER A 85 11.86 -12.82 8.48
N LYS A 86 11.92 -11.62 7.89
CA LYS A 86 12.67 -10.49 8.49
C LYS A 86 12.24 -10.23 9.94
N ARG A 87 10.93 -10.34 10.20
CA ARG A 87 10.34 -10.08 11.51
C ARG A 87 10.80 -11.12 12.55
N GLU A 88 10.68 -12.41 12.21
CA GLU A 88 11.12 -13.50 13.10
C GLU A 88 12.63 -13.42 13.37
N TRP A 89 13.43 -13.15 12.33
CA TRP A 89 14.87 -12.93 12.50
C TRP A 89 15.18 -11.74 13.40
N ASP A 90 14.55 -10.59 13.18
CA ASP A 90 14.83 -9.37 13.96
C ASP A 90 14.47 -9.52 15.44
N GLU A 91 13.42 -10.28 15.73
CA GLU A 91 13.04 -10.63 17.10
C GLU A 91 14.09 -11.53 17.75
N TYR A 92 14.47 -12.62 17.07
CA TYR A 92 15.50 -13.55 17.54
C TYR A 92 16.86 -12.85 17.73
N ALA A 93 17.29 -12.07 16.73
CA ALA A 93 18.57 -11.39 16.71
C ALA A 93 18.72 -10.38 17.86
N ARG A 94 17.63 -9.67 18.20
CA ARG A 94 17.62 -8.72 19.32
C ARG A 94 17.89 -9.41 20.66
N HIS A 95 17.31 -10.59 20.88
CA HIS A 95 17.53 -11.36 22.10
C HIS A 95 18.92 -11.98 22.19
N LYS A 96 19.54 -12.31 21.05
CA LYS A 96 20.88 -12.93 20.97
C LYS A 96 22.03 -11.95 20.73
N GLY A 97 21.73 -10.65 20.56
CA GLY A 97 22.75 -9.64 20.24
C GLY A 97 23.36 -9.81 18.85
N LEU A 98 22.60 -10.37 17.91
CA LEU A 98 23.02 -10.64 16.52
C LEU A 98 22.66 -9.48 15.58
N PRO A 99 23.28 -9.40 14.39
CA PRO A 99 22.93 -8.40 13.38
C PRO A 99 21.47 -8.54 12.92
N THR A 100 20.74 -7.44 12.93
CA THR A 100 19.35 -7.38 12.45
C THR A 100 19.27 -7.35 10.93
N SER A 101 18.08 -7.60 10.38
CA SER A 101 17.78 -7.62 8.94
C SER A 101 18.23 -6.37 8.19
N PRO A 102 18.18 -5.13 8.73
CA PRO A 102 18.76 -3.96 8.06
C PRO A 102 20.27 -4.07 7.83
N THR A 103 21.02 -4.65 8.78
CA THR A 103 22.46 -4.90 8.64
C THR A 103 22.71 -5.84 7.48
N TYR A 104 22.00 -6.96 7.43
CA TYR A 104 22.06 -7.89 6.31
C TYR A 104 21.72 -7.22 4.96
N ILE A 105 20.65 -6.43 4.91
CA ILE A 105 20.20 -5.75 3.70
C ILE A 105 21.22 -4.70 3.22
N SER A 106 21.97 -4.04 4.11
CA SER A 106 22.98 -3.08 3.66
C SER A 106 24.14 -3.73 2.88
N PHE A 107 24.46 -4.99 3.17
CA PHE A 107 25.52 -5.73 2.46
C PHE A 107 25.02 -6.50 1.23
N PHE A 108 23.83 -7.09 1.32
CA PHE A 108 23.28 -7.98 0.30
C PHE A 108 22.12 -7.39 -0.50
N LYS A 109 21.76 -6.12 -0.28
CA LYS A 109 20.67 -5.36 -0.94
C LYS A 109 19.26 -5.90 -0.73
N LYS A 110 19.04 -7.21 -0.74
CA LYS A 110 17.75 -7.88 -0.59
C LYS A 110 17.85 -9.06 0.37
N TRP A 111 16.77 -9.28 1.13
CA TRP A 111 16.67 -10.41 2.06
C TRP A 111 16.71 -11.77 1.37
N ASN A 112 16.03 -11.87 0.22
CA ASN A 112 15.98 -13.12 -0.53
C ASN A 112 17.31 -13.46 -1.21
N GLU A 113 18.22 -12.50 -1.44
CA GLU A 113 19.57 -12.79 -1.93
C GLU A 113 20.38 -13.54 -0.87
N ILE A 114 20.22 -13.21 0.42
CA ILE A 114 20.91 -13.93 1.51
C ILE A 114 20.39 -15.35 1.63
N LYS A 115 19.08 -15.54 1.51
CA LYS A 115 18.47 -16.88 1.51
C LYS A 115 18.95 -17.74 0.36
N GLU A 116 19.20 -17.14 -0.80
CA GLU A 116 19.77 -17.81 -1.97
C GLU A 116 21.19 -18.31 -1.70
N TYR A 117 22.03 -17.49 -1.07
CA TYR A 117 23.36 -17.92 -0.62
C TYR A 117 23.29 -19.06 0.42
N LEU A 118 22.26 -19.08 1.26
CA LEU A 118 22.09 -20.10 2.30
C LEU A 118 21.30 -21.33 1.83
N HIS A 119 20.89 -21.39 0.56
CA HIS A 119 19.99 -22.42 0.01
C HIS A 119 18.69 -22.60 0.83
N ILE A 120 18.19 -21.52 1.44
CA ILE A 120 16.92 -21.49 2.20
C ILE A 120 15.79 -21.12 1.22
N GLU A 121 14.62 -21.74 1.41
CA GLU A 121 13.44 -21.42 0.61
C GLU A 121 13.12 -19.90 0.62
N LYS A 122 13.02 -19.33 -0.59
CA LYS A 122 12.68 -17.92 -0.77
C LYS A 122 11.25 -17.70 -0.32
N THR A 123 11.03 -16.71 0.55
CA THR A 123 9.67 -16.31 0.90
C THR A 123 9.09 -15.53 -0.27
N THR A 124 8.24 -16.18 -1.08
CA THR A 124 7.53 -15.56 -2.19
C THR A 124 6.29 -14.85 -1.65
N THR A 125 6.45 -13.62 -1.14
CA THR A 125 5.32 -12.73 -0.85
C THR A 125 4.74 -12.09 -2.12
N THR A 126 4.83 -12.75 -3.26
CA THR A 126 3.95 -12.40 -4.38
C THR A 126 2.57 -12.92 -4.05
N LYS A 127 1.78 -12.12 -3.32
CA LYS A 127 0.32 -12.23 -3.41
C LYS A 127 0.02 -12.22 -4.90
N LYS A 128 -0.38 -13.37 -5.47
CA LYS A 128 -0.84 -13.44 -6.87
C LYS A 128 -1.87 -12.33 -7.01
N GLY A 129 -1.52 -11.30 -7.77
CA GLY A 129 -2.48 -10.25 -8.10
C GLY A 129 -3.63 -10.88 -8.87
N TYR A 130 -4.81 -10.29 -8.76
CA TYR A 130 -5.92 -10.72 -9.61
C TYR A 130 -5.61 -10.36 -11.06
N SER A 131 -5.75 -11.33 -11.96
CA SER A 131 -5.80 -11.06 -13.39
C SER A 131 -7.15 -10.43 -13.76
N LYS A 132 -7.25 -9.89 -14.97
CA LYS A 132 -8.54 -9.36 -15.46
C LYS A 132 -9.61 -10.46 -15.52
N ASP A 133 -9.23 -11.68 -15.88
CA ASP A 133 -10.15 -12.81 -16.00
C ASP A 133 -10.61 -13.32 -14.63
N ASP A 134 -9.75 -13.29 -13.61
CA ASP A 134 -10.15 -13.58 -12.22
C ASP A 134 -11.24 -12.59 -11.78
N ILE A 135 -11.04 -11.30 -12.06
CA ILE A 135 -11.99 -10.24 -11.71
C ILE A 135 -13.33 -10.44 -12.43
N VAL A 136 -13.32 -10.80 -13.72
CA VAL A 136 -14.53 -11.07 -14.48
C VAL A 136 -15.28 -12.29 -13.92
N THR A 137 -14.55 -13.36 -13.58
CA THR A 137 -15.14 -14.58 -12.99
C THR A 137 -15.80 -14.28 -11.65
N ILE A 138 -15.12 -13.53 -10.78
CA ILE A 138 -15.64 -13.10 -9.48
C ILE A 138 -16.89 -12.23 -9.65
N LEU A 139 -16.90 -11.31 -10.62
CA LEU A 139 -18.07 -10.47 -10.90
C LEU A 139 -19.26 -11.26 -11.42
N LYS A 140 -19.05 -12.28 -12.27
CA LYS A 140 -20.14 -13.15 -12.74
C LYS A 140 -20.78 -13.94 -11.58
N GLN A 141 -19.98 -14.37 -10.61
CA GLN A 141 -20.45 -15.17 -9.47
C GLN A 141 -21.07 -14.31 -8.36
N HIS A 142 -20.40 -13.21 -7.99
CA HIS A 142 -20.74 -12.43 -6.79
C HIS A 142 -21.30 -11.04 -7.10
N GLY A 143 -21.26 -10.59 -8.36
CA GLY A 143 -21.58 -9.21 -8.74
C GLY A 143 -23.02 -8.79 -8.46
N LYS A 144 -23.97 -9.73 -8.30
CA LYS A 144 -25.33 -9.41 -7.83
C LYS A 144 -25.34 -8.75 -6.45
N ASN A 145 -24.34 -9.02 -5.61
CA ASN A 145 -24.18 -8.41 -4.29
C ASN A 145 -23.49 -7.04 -4.33
N LEU A 146 -23.20 -6.50 -5.52
CA LEU A 146 -22.57 -5.19 -5.70
C LEU A 146 -23.64 -4.09 -5.64
N ILE A 147 -24.09 -3.72 -4.44
CA ILE A 147 -25.09 -2.66 -4.24
C ILE A 147 -24.41 -1.30 -4.24
N ASN A 148 -23.40 -1.14 -3.38
CA ASN A 148 -22.57 0.05 -3.32
C ASN A 148 -21.13 -0.32 -2.93
N ARG A 149 -20.20 0.64 -3.06
CA ARG A 149 -18.77 0.41 -2.81
C ARG A 149 -18.50 -0.13 -1.39
N GLN A 150 -19.07 0.50 -0.37
CA GLN A 150 -18.77 0.15 1.03
C GLN A 150 -19.30 -1.23 1.39
N GLN A 151 -20.53 -1.53 0.97
CA GLN A 151 -21.15 -2.84 1.17
C GLN A 151 -20.39 -3.93 0.40
N TRP A 152 -19.91 -3.66 -0.81
CA TRP A 152 -19.04 -4.61 -1.52
C TRP A 152 -17.74 -4.88 -0.78
N ASP A 153 -17.06 -3.86 -0.27
CA ASP A 153 -15.79 -4.05 0.43
C ASP A 153 -15.97 -4.88 1.72
N LEU A 154 -17.11 -4.73 2.40
CA LEU A 154 -17.49 -5.58 3.55
C LEU A 154 -17.74 -7.03 3.10
N TYR A 155 -18.59 -7.24 2.10
CA TYR A 155 -18.86 -8.57 1.54
C TYR A 155 -17.59 -9.25 1.03
N ALA A 156 -16.73 -8.50 0.36
CA ALA A 156 -15.49 -8.99 -0.20
C ALA A 156 -14.51 -9.42 0.91
N LYS A 157 -14.48 -8.69 2.04
CA LYS A 157 -13.68 -9.08 3.19
C LYS A 157 -14.15 -10.41 3.79
N GLU A 158 -15.45 -10.60 3.94
CA GLU A 158 -16.03 -11.86 4.48
C GLU A 158 -15.76 -13.06 3.56
N LYS A 159 -15.74 -12.84 2.25
CA LYS A 159 -15.55 -13.89 1.23
C LYS A 159 -14.11 -13.98 0.70
N ASN A 160 -13.16 -13.24 1.26
CA ASN A 160 -11.77 -13.14 0.79
C ASN A 160 -11.64 -12.79 -0.71
N LEU A 161 -12.50 -11.89 -1.19
CA LEU A 161 -12.59 -11.40 -2.56
C LEU A 161 -11.82 -10.07 -2.75
N PRO A 162 -11.56 -9.66 -4.01
CA PRO A 162 -10.96 -8.37 -4.31
C PRO A 162 -11.86 -7.21 -3.88
N THR A 163 -11.23 -6.21 -3.26
CA THR A 163 -11.87 -4.93 -2.94
C THR A 163 -12.36 -4.22 -4.20
N TYR A 164 -13.30 -3.31 -4.04
CA TYR A 164 -13.80 -2.44 -5.12
C TYR A 164 -12.66 -1.67 -5.80
N LYS A 165 -11.66 -1.24 -5.03
CA LYS A 165 -10.46 -0.58 -5.58
C LYS A 165 -9.70 -1.51 -6.54
N THR A 166 -9.60 -2.79 -6.20
CA THR A 166 -8.99 -3.81 -7.07
C THR A 166 -9.83 -4.01 -8.33
N LEU A 167 -11.17 -4.16 -8.22
CA LEU A 167 -12.05 -4.26 -9.38
C LEU A 167 -11.83 -3.09 -10.37
N ARG A 168 -11.82 -1.86 -9.84
CA ARG A 168 -11.66 -0.62 -10.63
C ARG A 168 -10.28 -0.44 -11.25
N LYS A 169 -9.26 -1.15 -10.75
CA LYS A 169 -7.92 -1.17 -11.36
C LYS A 169 -7.93 -1.95 -12.68
N HIS A 170 -8.77 -2.98 -12.79
CA HIS A 170 -8.81 -3.88 -13.94
C HIS A 170 -9.97 -3.59 -14.91
N LEU A 171 -11.07 -2.99 -14.43
CA LEU A 171 -12.29 -2.78 -15.22
C LEU A 171 -12.92 -1.38 -15.04
N GLY A 172 -13.51 -0.89 -16.12
CA GLY A 172 -14.40 0.26 -16.12
C GLY A 172 -15.71 -0.02 -15.36
N TRP A 173 -16.41 1.02 -14.88
CA TRP A 173 -17.65 0.83 -14.11
C TRP A 173 -18.75 0.17 -14.94
N ASN A 174 -18.86 0.52 -16.22
CA ASN A 174 -19.82 -0.10 -17.14
C ASN A 174 -19.52 -1.59 -17.34
N GLU A 175 -18.25 -1.96 -17.48
CA GLU A 175 -17.84 -3.37 -17.57
C GLU A 175 -18.14 -4.12 -16.28
N ILE A 176 -17.86 -3.51 -15.12
CA ILE A 176 -18.19 -4.10 -13.82
C ILE A 176 -19.69 -4.39 -13.73
N ARG A 177 -20.55 -3.42 -14.07
CA ARG A 177 -22.01 -3.60 -14.05
C ARG A 177 -22.46 -4.70 -15.01
N ARG A 178 -21.92 -4.70 -16.23
CA ARG A 178 -22.22 -5.70 -17.25
C ARG A 178 -21.86 -7.11 -16.77
N HIS A 179 -20.66 -7.29 -16.24
CA HIS A 179 -20.21 -8.60 -15.73
C HIS A 179 -20.90 -9.00 -14.42
N ALA A 180 -21.35 -8.02 -13.63
CA ALA A 180 -22.14 -8.23 -12.42
C ALA A 180 -23.63 -8.54 -12.70
N GLY A 181 -24.09 -8.46 -13.95
CA GLY A 181 -25.50 -8.63 -14.31
C GLY A 181 -26.40 -7.53 -13.77
N LEU A 182 -25.86 -6.34 -13.49
CA LEU A 182 -26.63 -5.18 -13.04
C LEU A 182 -27.24 -4.46 -14.26
N PRO A 183 -28.48 -3.96 -14.17
CA PRO A 183 -29.14 -3.30 -15.29
C PRO A 183 -28.30 -2.11 -15.78
N GLU A 184 -28.21 -1.94 -17.10
CA GLU A 184 -27.55 -0.78 -17.68
C GLU A 184 -28.27 0.50 -17.22
N ARG A 185 -27.50 1.48 -16.74
CA ARG A 185 -28.06 2.74 -16.24
C ARG A 185 -28.70 3.57 -17.36
N PHE A 186 -28.36 3.28 -18.61
CA PHE A 186 -28.83 4.02 -19.76
C PHE A 186 -29.80 3.12 -20.53
N LYS A 187 -31.07 3.52 -20.60
CA LYS A 187 -32.14 2.85 -21.36
C LYS A 187 -31.79 2.71 -22.85
N TYR A 188 -30.89 3.55 -23.37
CA TYR A 188 -30.53 3.62 -24.77
C TYR A 188 -29.01 3.49 -24.94
N ASN A 189 -28.57 2.59 -25.80
CA ASN A 189 -27.20 2.50 -26.28
C ASN A 189 -26.98 3.47 -27.47
N LYS A 190 -25.74 3.66 -27.94
CA LYS A 190 -25.45 4.60 -29.04
C LYS A 190 -26.22 4.28 -30.32
N GLU A 191 -26.32 3.00 -30.66
CA GLU A 191 -26.97 2.51 -31.88
C GLU A 191 -28.49 2.76 -31.86
N THR A 192 -29.16 2.40 -30.77
CA THR A 192 -30.61 2.67 -30.58
C THR A 192 -30.91 4.17 -30.60
N LEU A 193 -30.05 5.01 -30.03
CA LEU A 193 -30.18 6.47 -30.13
C LEU A 193 -30.08 6.95 -31.58
N LEU A 194 -29.11 6.45 -32.34
CA LEU A 194 -28.97 6.83 -33.74
C LEU A 194 -30.12 6.31 -34.60
N ASN A 195 -30.63 5.10 -34.35
CA ASN A 195 -31.80 4.58 -35.07
C ASN A 195 -33.03 5.47 -34.83
N HIS A 196 -33.30 5.87 -33.58
CA HIS A 196 -34.35 6.84 -33.28
C HIS A 196 -34.11 8.21 -33.95
N ALA A 197 -32.87 8.69 -34.00
CA ALA A 197 -32.53 9.94 -34.66
C ALA A 197 -32.71 9.85 -36.19
N SER A 198 -32.38 8.72 -36.80
CA SER A 198 -32.52 8.46 -38.23
C SER A 198 -33.98 8.35 -38.67
N CYS A 199 -34.84 7.68 -37.88
CA CYS A 199 -36.29 7.64 -38.14
C CYS A 199 -36.92 9.05 -38.15
N HIS A 200 -36.39 9.96 -37.33
CA HIS A 200 -36.86 11.34 -37.21
C HIS A 200 -35.84 12.36 -37.75
N TYR A 201 -35.08 11.97 -38.78
CA TYR A 201 -33.89 12.68 -39.26
C TYR A 201 -34.12 14.18 -39.53
N LYS A 202 -35.21 14.52 -40.23
CA LYS A 202 -35.52 15.91 -40.61
C LYS A 202 -35.70 16.79 -39.37
N THR A 203 -36.43 16.30 -38.38
CA THR A 203 -36.68 17.00 -37.12
C THR A 203 -35.42 17.02 -36.26
N PHE A 204 -34.72 15.88 -36.13
CA PHE A 204 -33.51 15.77 -35.31
C PHE A 204 -32.39 16.70 -35.78
N THR A 205 -32.16 16.81 -37.09
CA THR A 205 -31.08 17.63 -37.66
C THR A 205 -31.39 19.12 -37.67
N SER A 206 -32.65 19.51 -37.88
CA SER A 206 -33.07 20.92 -37.92
C SER A 206 -33.31 21.52 -36.53
N SER A 207 -33.74 20.74 -35.55
CA SER A 207 -34.17 21.26 -34.25
C SER A 207 -33.05 21.63 -33.28
N THR A 208 -33.34 22.59 -32.39
CA THR A 208 -32.56 22.85 -31.17
C THR A 208 -32.77 21.73 -30.14
N MET A 209 -31.96 21.69 -29.07
CA MET A 209 -32.13 20.69 -28.01
C MET A 209 -33.52 20.77 -27.35
N LYS A 210 -34.03 21.99 -27.17
CA LYS A 210 -35.34 22.25 -26.55
C LYS A 210 -36.49 21.79 -27.45
N GLU A 211 -36.46 22.16 -28.73
CA GLU A 211 -37.43 21.71 -29.73
C GLU A 211 -37.43 20.19 -29.88
N TRP A 212 -36.26 19.56 -29.85
CA TRP A 212 -36.17 18.11 -29.87
C TRP A 212 -36.77 17.49 -28.61
N ASP A 213 -36.53 18.05 -27.43
CA ASP A 213 -37.11 17.53 -26.18
C ASP A 213 -38.64 17.63 -26.16
N GLU A 214 -39.20 18.72 -26.69
CA GLU A 214 -40.64 18.89 -26.87
C GLU A 214 -41.21 17.86 -27.86
N TYR A 215 -40.56 17.68 -29.00
CA TYR A 215 -40.92 16.68 -30.00
C TYR A 215 -40.80 15.25 -29.46
N ALA A 216 -39.73 14.96 -28.74
CA ALA A 216 -39.44 13.65 -28.18
C ALA A 216 -40.44 13.26 -27.09
N LYS A 217 -40.90 14.23 -26.29
CA LYS A 217 -41.94 14.00 -25.28
C LYS A 217 -43.27 13.57 -25.93
N SER A 218 -43.64 14.20 -27.04
CA SER A 218 -44.87 13.86 -27.78
C SER A 218 -44.80 12.53 -28.52
N ASN A 219 -43.59 12.07 -28.88
CA ASN A 219 -43.37 10.83 -29.64
C ASN A 219 -42.76 9.69 -28.81
N ASN A 220 -42.67 9.84 -27.48
CA ASN A 220 -42.04 8.88 -26.56
C ASN A 220 -40.59 8.49 -26.94
N LEU A 221 -39.81 9.47 -27.42
CA LEU A 221 -38.43 9.31 -27.89
C LEU A 221 -37.40 9.71 -26.82
N PRO A 222 -36.12 9.34 -26.99
CA PRO A 222 -35.06 9.77 -26.10
C PRO A 222 -34.87 11.31 -26.11
N SER A 223 -34.79 11.91 -24.92
CA SER A 223 -34.44 13.33 -24.77
C SER A 223 -33.06 13.67 -25.34
N SER A 224 -32.83 14.93 -25.68
CA SER A 224 -31.54 15.53 -26.03
C SER A 224 -30.45 15.21 -25.00
N GLY A 225 -30.80 15.10 -23.72
CA GLY A 225 -29.90 14.69 -22.64
C GLY A 225 -29.42 13.23 -22.74
N ALA A 226 -30.16 12.34 -23.40
CA ALA A 226 -29.69 10.98 -23.70
C ALA A 226 -28.61 11.01 -24.79
N TYR A 227 -28.83 11.79 -25.85
CA TYR A 227 -27.83 12.03 -26.91
C TYR A 227 -26.58 12.73 -26.38
N TYR A 228 -26.73 13.74 -25.52
CA TYR A 228 -25.60 14.40 -24.88
C TYR A 228 -24.73 13.42 -24.08
N ARG A 229 -25.34 12.55 -23.28
CA ARG A 229 -24.59 11.56 -22.48
C ARG A 229 -23.87 10.52 -23.34
N ALA A 230 -24.43 10.15 -24.49
CA ALA A 230 -23.85 9.16 -25.39
C ALA A 230 -22.75 9.73 -26.31
N PHE A 231 -22.93 10.93 -26.83
CA PHE A 231 -22.06 11.54 -27.86
C PHE A 231 -21.26 12.75 -27.36
N GLY A 232 -21.45 13.16 -26.11
CA GLY A 232 -20.79 14.28 -25.46
C GLY A 232 -21.40 15.64 -25.79
N THR A 233 -21.78 15.89 -27.05
CA THR A 233 -22.46 17.13 -27.45
C THR A 233 -23.58 16.87 -28.45
N TRP A 234 -24.58 17.75 -28.48
CA TRP A 234 -25.69 17.70 -29.45
C TRP A 234 -25.19 17.78 -30.90
N LYS A 235 -24.21 18.66 -31.17
CA LYS A 235 -23.57 18.79 -32.49
C LYS A 235 -22.90 17.48 -32.92
N LYS A 236 -22.18 16.81 -32.02
CA LYS A 236 -21.56 15.50 -32.31
C LYS A 236 -22.60 14.43 -32.62
N ALA A 237 -23.70 14.40 -31.86
CA ALA A 237 -24.80 13.46 -32.13
C ALA A 237 -25.41 13.68 -33.53
N LYS A 238 -25.60 14.93 -33.97
CA LYS A 238 -26.07 15.24 -35.34
C LYS A 238 -25.09 14.77 -36.41
N VAL A 239 -23.79 15.05 -36.23
CA VAL A 239 -22.76 14.64 -37.19
C VAL A 239 -22.73 13.12 -37.37
N GLU A 240 -22.80 12.36 -36.27
CA GLU A 240 -22.81 10.89 -36.33
C GLU A 240 -24.10 10.34 -36.96
N CYS A 241 -25.27 10.97 -36.71
CA CYS A 241 -26.52 10.61 -37.38
C CYS A 241 -26.48 10.88 -38.90
N ILE A 242 -25.87 12.00 -39.32
CA ILE A 242 -25.69 12.33 -40.74
C ILE A 242 -24.76 11.32 -41.42
N LYS A 243 -23.64 10.96 -40.78
CA LYS A 243 -22.71 9.94 -41.30
C LYS A 243 -23.40 8.60 -41.51
N GLN A 244 -24.14 8.11 -40.49
CA GLN A 244 -24.83 6.82 -40.58
C GLN A 244 -25.87 6.79 -41.71
N LYS A 245 -26.59 7.90 -41.93
CA LYS A 245 -27.54 8.00 -43.03
C LYS A 245 -26.85 7.98 -44.40
N ASN A 246 -25.68 8.60 -44.53
CA ASN A 246 -24.90 8.58 -45.77
C ASN A 246 -24.25 7.22 -46.05
N GLU A 247 -24.00 6.41 -45.02
CA GLU A 247 -23.44 5.06 -45.12
C GLU A 247 -24.50 3.97 -45.38
N THR A 248 -25.79 4.30 -45.28
CA THR A 248 -26.90 3.38 -45.54
C THR A 248 -27.79 3.94 -46.66
N PRO A 249 -27.42 3.77 -47.95
CA PRO A 249 -28.28 4.18 -49.06
C PRO A 249 -29.59 3.38 -49.00
N GLU A 250 -30.72 4.07 -49.13
CA GLU A 250 -32.05 3.47 -49.23
C GLU A 250 -32.06 2.41 -50.36
N VAL A 251 -32.45 1.17 -50.03
CA VAL A 251 -32.80 0.09 -50.98
C VAL A 251 -34.26 0.24 -51.37
#